data_AF-A0A843HQ52-F1
#
_entry.id   AF-A0A843HQ52-F1
#
_cell.length_a   1.000
_cell.length_b   1.000
_cell.length_c   1.000
_cell.angle_alpha   90.00
_cell.angle_beta   90.00
_cell.angle_gamma   90.00
#
_symmetry.space_group_name_H-M   'P 1'
#
loop_
_entity.id
_entity.type
_entity.pdbx_description
1 polymer ?
#
loop_
_entity_poly.entity_id
_entity_poly.type
_entity_poly.pdbx_seq_one_letter_code
_entity_poly.pdbx_strand_id
1 'polypeptide(L)'
;MEDKELNNVTGAVEDNTQDYLAAINELKQNSVDRSEYEKLKAENKKLIDAVVNGQTVEENSTPEARDPAEIREELFNHEHNNLEYVKLALELRNTLIAKGEPDPFLPAGKQISATREDIEAAERCAQVYQECVDYAEGDSALFTQELMRRTKDVKVRR
;
A
#
# COMPACT_ATOMS: atom_id res chain seq x y z
N MET A 1 -10.99 -75.24 28.77
CA MET A 1 -11.57 -75.36 27.42
C MET A 1 -12.82 -74.50 27.46
N GLU A 2 -12.90 -73.33 26.84
CA GLU A 2 -12.15 -72.78 25.71
C GLU A 2 -12.07 -71.25 25.84
N ASP A 3 -10.90 -70.73 25.53
CA ASP A 3 -10.60 -69.34 25.26
C ASP A 3 -11.39 -68.82 24.06
N LYS A 4 -11.80 -67.55 24.09
CA LYS A 4 -12.08 -66.77 22.88
C LYS A 4 -11.85 -65.26 23.10
N GLU A 5 -10.60 -64.90 22.85
CA GLU A 5 -10.09 -63.75 22.09
C GLU A 5 -10.58 -62.33 22.45
N LEU A 6 -9.66 -61.60 23.10
CA LEU A 6 -9.59 -60.14 23.11
C LEU A 6 -9.35 -59.61 21.70
N ASN A 7 -10.31 -58.84 21.18
CA ASN A 7 -10.13 -58.11 19.92
C ASN A 7 -9.31 -56.83 20.18
N ASN A 8 -8.01 -56.93 19.92
CA ASN A 8 -7.05 -55.84 19.96
C ASN A 8 -7.28 -54.93 18.73
N VAL A 9 -7.99 -53.81 18.90
CA VAL A 9 -8.11 -52.77 17.87
C VAL A 9 -6.86 -51.88 17.96
N THR A 10 -5.76 -52.33 17.36
CA THR A 10 -4.64 -51.45 17.02
C THR A 10 -5.00 -50.66 15.77
N GLY A 11 -5.77 -49.58 15.96
CA GLY A 11 -5.88 -48.52 14.97
C GLY A 11 -4.60 -47.69 15.03
N ALA A 12 -3.77 -47.81 13.98
CA ALA A 12 -2.67 -46.90 13.76
C ALA A 12 -3.24 -45.47 13.71
N VAL A 13 -2.89 -44.65 14.70
CA VAL A 13 -3.14 -43.21 14.65
C VAL A 13 -2.14 -42.67 13.63
N GLU A 14 -2.56 -42.56 12.38
CA GLU A 14 -1.82 -41.82 11.36
C GLU A 14 -1.65 -40.38 11.86
N ASP A 15 -0.39 -39.97 11.99
CA ASP A 15 0.03 -38.65 12.42
C ASP A 15 -0.25 -37.63 11.30
N ASN A 16 -1.54 -37.32 11.11
CA ASN A 16 -2.05 -36.36 10.12
C ASN A 16 -1.78 -34.90 10.50
N THR A 17 -1.03 -34.66 11.58
CA THR A 17 -0.77 -33.32 12.13
C THR A 17 -0.01 -32.43 11.14
N GLN A 18 0.86 -33.01 10.30
CA GLN A 18 1.59 -32.27 9.27
C GLN A 18 0.68 -31.81 8.11
N ASP A 19 -0.31 -32.62 7.71
CA ASP A 19 -1.25 -32.27 6.65
C ASP A 19 -2.19 -31.14 7.06
N TYR A 20 -2.66 -31.15 8.31
CA TYR A 20 -3.49 -30.06 8.83
C TYR A 20 -2.71 -28.73 8.93
N LEU A 21 -1.42 -28.78 9.30
CA LEU A 21 -0.58 -27.58 9.34
C LEU A 21 -0.31 -27.02 7.94
N ALA A 22 -0.10 -27.89 6.94
CA ALA A 22 0.05 -27.49 5.55
C ALA A 22 -1.23 -26.82 5.01
N ALA A 23 -2.40 -27.43 5.24
CA ALA A 23 -3.69 -26.88 4.83
C ALA A 23 -4.01 -25.53 5.52
N ILE A 24 -3.66 -25.38 6.81
CA ILE A 24 -3.82 -24.10 7.52
C ILE A 24 -2.91 -23.01 6.91
N ASN A 25 -1.68 -23.35 6.56
CA ASN A 25 -0.75 -22.40 5.94
C ASN A 25 -1.20 -22.02 4.51
N GLU A 26 -1.72 -22.97 3.75
CA GLU A 26 -2.30 -22.72 2.42
C GLU A 26 -3.56 -21.84 2.51
N LEU A 27 -4.42 -22.09 3.51
CA LEU A 27 -5.57 -21.21 3.80
C LEU A 27 -5.11 -19.81 4.21
N LYS A 28 -4.08 -19.67 5.04
CA LYS A 28 -3.54 -18.36 5.44
C LYS A 28 -2.90 -17.60 4.28
N GLN A 29 -2.24 -18.30 3.35
CA GLN A 29 -1.62 -17.68 2.17
C GLN A 29 -2.66 -17.21 1.15
N ASN A 30 -3.81 -17.90 1.07
CA ASN A 30 -4.87 -17.60 0.11
C ASN A 30 -6.07 -16.83 0.71
N SER A 31 -6.02 -16.49 2.00
CA SER A 31 -7.07 -15.74 2.68
C SER A 31 -6.60 -14.33 2.99
N VAL A 32 -7.44 -13.35 2.68
CA VAL A 32 -7.27 -11.97 3.13
C VAL A 32 -7.77 -11.88 4.58
N ASP A 33 -7.21 -10.96 5.36
CA ASP A 33 -7.69 -10.72 6.72
C ASP A 33 -9.18 -10.38 6.68
N ARG A 34 -9.97 -11.02 7.55
CA ARG A 34 -11.44 -10.88 7.54
C ARG A 34 -11.85 -9.41 7.72
N SER A 35 -11.07 -8.65 8.47
CA SER A 35 -11.30 -7.22 8.68
C SER A 35 -11.16 -6.41 7.39
N GLU A 36 -10.18 -6.74 6.54
CA GLU A 36 -9.98 -6.10 5.24
C GLU A 36 -11.08 -6.48 4.25
N TYR A 37 -11.49 -7.75 4.25
CA TYR A 37 -12.61 -8.20 3.42
C TYR A 37 -13.93 -7.52 3.79
N GLU A 38 -14.23 -7.39 5.08
CA GLU A 38 -15.44 -6.72 5.55
C GLU A 38 -15.43 -5.22 5.24
N LYS A 39 -14.28 -4.55 5.37
CA LYS A 39 -14.10 -3.15 4.93
C LYS A 39 -14.33 -2.99 3.43
N LEU A 40 -13.68 -3.81 2.61
CA LEU A 40 -13.81 -3.75 1.16
C LEU A 40 -15.25 -4.01 0.69
N LYS A 41 -15.95 -4.94 1.36
CA LYS A 41 -17.36 -5.21 1.08
C LYS A 41 -18.26 -4.04 1.46
N ALA A 42 -17.98 -3.35 2.57
CA ALA A 42 -18.72 -2.17 3.00
C ALA A 42 -18.52 -1.00 2.02
N GLU A 43 -17.29 -0.76 1.57
CA GLU A 43 -16.96 0.28 0.59
C GLU A 43 -17.61 -0.01 -0.77
N ASN A 44 -17.51 -1.25 -1.27
CA ASN A 44 -18.15 -1.64 -2.52
C ASN A 44 -19.68 -1.48 -2.45
N LYS A 45 -20.29 -1.83 -1.32
CA LYS A 45 -21.72 -1.60 -1.12
C LYS A 45 -22.07 -0.11 -1.16
N LYS A 46 -21.29 0.73 -0.48
CA LYS A 46 -21.48 2.19 -0.48
C LYS A 46 -21.36 2.78 -1.89
N LEU A 47 -20.41 2.31 -2.69
CA LEU A 47 -20.21 2.72 -4.07
C LEU A 47 -21.35 2.26 -4.99
N ILE A 48 -21.79 1.01 -4.86
CA ILE A 48 -22.92 0.48 -5.64
C ILE A 48 -24.21 1.24 -5.30
N ASP A 49 -24.47 1.46 -4.00
CA ASP A 49 -25.66 2.20 -3.55
C ASP A 49 -25.65 3.65 -4.06
N ALA A 50 -24.48 4.28 -4.16
CA ALA A 50 -24.33 5.62 -4.73
C ALA A 50 -24.58 5.66 -6.25
N VAL A 51 -24.09 4.65 -7.00
CA VAL A 51 -24.35 4.51 -8.44
C VAL A 51 -25.82 4.26 -8.72
N VAL A 52 -26.48 3.40 -7.93
CA VAL A 52 -27.88 3.02 -8.13
C VAL A 52 -28.83 4.14 -7.70
N ASN A 53 -28.55 4.84 -6.61
CA ASN A 53 -29.44 5.88 -6.08
C ASN A 53 -29.10 7.29 -6.59
N GLY A 54 -28.07 7.44 -7.43
CA GLY A 54 -27.63 8.74 -7.96
C GLY A 54 -27.14 9.71 -6.87
N GLN A 55 -26.79 9.20 -5.69
CA GLN A 55 -26.25 9.99 -4.59
C GLN A 55 -24.74 10.09 -4.76
N THR A 56 -24.20 11.30 -4.76
CA THR A 56 -22.76 11.51 -4.64
C THR A 56 -22.30 10.95 -3.31
N VAL A 57 -21.41 9.95 -3.34
CA VAL A 57 -20.65 9.58 -2.15
C VAL A 57 -19.90 10.85 -1.74
N GLU A 58 -20.20 11.39 -0.55
CA GLU A 58 -19.30 12.35 0.07
C GLU A 58 -17.94 11.63 0.18
N GLU A 59 -17.00 12.05 -0.66
CA GLU A 59 -15.59 11.75 -0.48
C GLU A 59 -15.27 12.07 0.97
N ASN A 60 -14.70 11.10 1.68
CA ASN A 60 -14.16 11.34 3.01
C ASN A 60 -13.31 12.59 2.89
N SER A 61 -13.74 13.68 3.53
CA SER A 61 -13.03 14.94 3.54
C SER A 61 -11.62 14.65 4.04
N THR A 62 -10.68 14.59 3.10
CA THR A 62 -9.27 14.70 3.41
C THR A 62 -9.11 15.96 4.28
N PRO A 63 -8.29 15.91 5.34
CA PRO A 63 -8.07 17.08 6.19
C PRO A 63 -7.76 18.28 5.30
N GLU A 64 -8.33 19.45 5.62
CA GLU A 64 -8.23 20.67 4.80
C GLU A 64 -6.82 20.81 4.24
N ALA A 65 -6.71 20.49 2.94
CA ALA A 65 -5.44 20.46 2.24
C ALA A 65 -4.84 21.87 2.33
N ARG A 66 -3.62 21.97 2.87
CA ARG A 66 -2.84 23.20 2.83
C ARG A 66 -2.79 23.71 1.38
N ASP A 67 -2.73 25.03 1.21
CA ASP A 67 -2.70 25.59 -0.14
C ASP A 67 -1.42 25.13 -0.87
N PRO A 68 -1.50 24.56 -2.09
CA PRO A 68 -0.33 24.09 -2.82
C PRO A 68 0.73 25.17 -3.05
N ALA A 69 0.36 26.45 -3.05
CA ALA A 69 1.32 27.54 -3.13
C ALA A 69 2.19 27.62 -1.86
N GLU A 70 1.58 27.46 -0.68
CA GLU A 70 2.30 27.41 0.60
C GLU A 70 3.21 26.18 0.69
N ILE A 71 2.73 25.01 0.25
CA ILE A 71 3.53 23.79 0.25
C ILE A 71 4.72 23.93 -0.71
N ARG A 72 4.53 24.54 -1.89
CA ARG A 72 5.63 24.82 -2.83
C ARG A 72 6.65 25.80 -2.25
N GLU A 73 6.18 26.85 -1.59
CA GLU A 73 7.04 27.82 -0.91
C GLU A 73 7.88 27.15 0.19
N GLU A 74 7.26 26.30 1.00
CA GLU A 74 7.96 25.53 2.02
C GLU A 74 8.97 24.56 1.38
N LEU A 75 8.54 23.74 0.43
CA LEU A 75 9.34 22.68 -0.18
C LEU A 75 10.58 23.19 -0.92
N PHE A 76 10.48 24.32 -1.63
CA PHE A 76 11.54 24.81 -2.51
C PHE A 76 12.37 25.97 -1.95
N ASN A 77 11.83 26.76 -1.01
CA ASN A 77 12.54 27.93 -0.47
C ASN A 77 13.12 27.73 0.94
N HIS A 78 12.93 26.55 1.53
CA HIS A 78 13.48 26.21 2.85
C HIS A 78 14.37 24.96 2.78
N GLU A 79 15.31 24.85 3.72
CA GLU A 79 16.13 23.64 3.87
C GLU A 79 15.36 22.59 4.66
N HIS A 80 15.32 21.37 4.11
CA HIS A 80 14.64 20.22 4.69
C HIS A 80 15.58 19.03 4.76
N ASN A 81 15.42 18.19 5.77
CA ASN A 81 16.03 16.86 5.72
C ASN A 81 15.28 15.96 4.71
N ASN A 82 15.86 14.80 4.37
CA ASN A 82 15.29 13.91 3.36
C ASN A 82 13.85 13.48 3.70
N LEU A 83 13.57 13.24 4.98
CA LEU A 83 12.25 12.81 5.44
C LEU A 83 11.21 13.94 5.29
N GLU A 84 11.55 15.15 5.73
CA GLU A 84 10.70 16.35 5.62
C GLU A 84 10.41 16.68 4.16
N TYR A 85 11.44 16.67 3.31
CA TYR A 85 11.29 16.94 1.89
C TYR A 85 10.29 15.98 1.23
N VAL A 86 10.42 14.69 1.53
CA VAL A 86 9.55 13.65 0.93
C VAL A 86 8.13 13.74 1.48
N LYS A 87 7.95 14.05 2.76
CA LYS A 87 6.62 14.32 3.33
C LYS A 87 5.92 15.48 2.63
N LEU A 88 6.61 16.61 2.48
CA LEU A 88 6.08 17.79 1.79
C LEU A 88 5.81 17.52 0.30
N ALA A 89 6.66 16.73 -0.37
CA ALA A 89 6.44 16.33 -1.76
C ALA A 89 5.21 15.43 -1.93
N LEU A 90 4.98 14.47 -1.03
CA LEU A 90 3.79 13.62 -1.01
C LEU A 90 2.53 14.44 -0.68
N GLU A 91 2.63 15.38 0.27
CA GLU A 91 1.54 16.29 0.60
C GLU A 91 1.17 17.15 -0.63
N LEU A 92 2.17 17.74 -1.30
CA LEU A 92 1.97 18.50 -2.53
C LEU A 92 1.31 17.64 -3.62
N ARG A 93 1.77 16.40 -3.81
CA ARG A 93 1.17 15.48 -4.78
C ARG A 93 -0.31 15.24 -4.49
N ASN A 94 -0.63 14.85 -3.26
CA ASN A 94 -2.00 14.50 -2.87
C ASN A 94 -2.94 15.70 -2.96
N THR A 95 -2.47 16.89 -2.56
CA THR A 95 -3.24 18.13 -2.63
C THR A 95 -3.52 18.56 -4.08
N LEU A 96 -2.55 18.40 -4.99
CA LEU A 96 -2.73 18.68 -6.41
C LEU A 96 -3.70 17.70 -7.08
N ILE A 97 -3.54 16.40 -6.83
CA ILE A 97 -4.44 15.36 -7.35
C ILE A 97 -5.88 15.60 -6.88
N ALA A 98 -6.07 15.93 -5.59
CA ALA A 98 -7.40 16.22 -5.04
C ALA A 98 -8.05 17.47 -5.69
N LYS A 99 -7.25 18.44 -6.12
CA LYS A 99 -7.73 19.63 -6.86
C LYS A 99 -7.93 19.37 -8.37
N GLY A 100 -7.64 18.16 -8.86
CA GLY A 100 -7.68 17.82 -10.28
C GLY A 100 -6.52 18.40 -11.09
N GLU A 101 -5.45 18.84 -10.42
CA GLU A 101 -4.21 19.28 -11.07
C GLU A 101 -3.33 18.08 -11.46
N PRO A 102 -2.41 18.25 -12.44
CA PRO A 102 -1.49 17.19 -12.84
C PRO A 102 -0.60 16.72 -11.68
N ASP A 103 -0.37 15.41 -11.60
CA ASP A 103 0.56 14.81 -10.64
C ASP A 103 1.99 15.34 -10.88
N PRO A 104 2.64 15.94 -9.86
CA PRO A 104 3.99 16.49 -9.99
C PRO A 104 5.07 15.44 -10.25
N PHE A 105 4.79 14.15 -10.03
CA PHE A 105 5.74 13.06 -10.29
C PHE A 105 5.70 12.58 -11.75
N LEU A 106 4.73 13.05 -12.53
CA LEU A 106 4.63 12.73 -13.94
C LEU A 106 5.53 13.64 -14.79
N PRO A 107 6.06 13.11 -15.91
CA PRO A 107 6.84 13.92 -16.82
C PRO A 107 5.96 14.96 -17.50
N ALA A 108 6.36 16.24 -17.43
CA ALA A 108 5.65 17.36 -18.02
C ALA A 108 6.52 18.12 -19.03
N GLY A 109 5.95 18.52 -20.17
CA GLY A 109 6.65 19.32 -21.18
C GLY A 109 5.83 19.56 -22.45
N LYS A 110 6.26 20.50 -23.29
CA LYS A 110 5.51 20.88 -24.53
C LYS A 110 5.28 19.74 -25.52
N GLN A 111 6.13 18.72 -25.52
CA GLN A 111 6.06 17.56 -26.41
C GLN A 111 6.07 16.23 -25.64
N ILE A 112 5.80 16.29 -24.33
CA ILE A 112 5.83 15.13 -23.45
C ILE A 112 4.41 14.95 -22.91
N SER A 113 3.82 13.80 -23.20
CA SER A 113 2.57 13.36 -22.60
C SER A 113 2.87 12.15 -21.75
N ALA A 114 2.46 12.17 -20.48
CA ALA A 114 2.56 11.02 -19.61
C ALA A 114 1.82 9.83 -20.24
N THR A 115 2.50 8.69 -20.32
CA THR A 115 1.94 7.42 -20.74
C THR A 115 1.25 6.73 -19.56
N ARG A 116 0.52 5.65 -19.81
CA ARG A 116 -0.02 4.79 -18.74
C ARG A 116 1.09 4.28 -17.82
N GLU A 117 2.21 3.86 -18.41
CA GLU A 117 3.34 3.33 -17.67
C GLU A 117 3.95 4.37 -16.73
N ASP A 118 3.99 5.64 -17.15
CA ASP A 118 4.45 6.76 -16.31
C ASP A 118 3.53 6.97 -15.12
N ILE A 119 2.21 6.88 -15.32
CA ILE A 119 1.20 7.00 -14.24
C ILE A 119 1.38 5.88 -13.22
N GLU A 120 1.50 4.64 -13.68
CA GLU A 120 1.72 3.50 -12.79
C GLU A 120 3.08 3.59 -12.09
N ALA A 121 4.12 4.10 -12.76
CA ALA A 121 5.42 4.32 -12.16
C ALA A 121 5.40 5.42 -11.09
N ALA A 122 4.73 6.54 -11.36
CA ALA A 122 4.57 7.64 -10.40
C ALA A 122 3.84 7.16 -9.14
N GLU A 123 2.78 6.36 -9.30
CA GLU A 123 2.05 5.80 -8.17
C GLU A 123 2.93 4.84 -7.34
N ARG A 124 3.67 3.94 -8.00
CA ARG A 124 4.63 3.05 -7.30
C ARG A 124 5.70 3.84 -6.55
N CYS A 125 6.22 4.92 -7.13
CA CYS A 125 7.18 5.79 -6.47
C CYS A 125 6.59 6.45 -5.23
N ALA A 126 5.38 7.03 -5.34
CA ALA A 126 4.70 7.66 -4.22
C ALA A 126 4.41 6.66 -3.09
N GLN A 127 3.96 5.44 -3.43
CA GLN A 127 3.73 4.37 -2.48
C GLN A 127 5.02 3.97 -1.75
N VAL A 128 6.13 3.77 -2.48
CA VAL A 128 7.42 3.45 -1.86
C VAL A 128 7.88 4.56 -0.92
N TYR A 129 7.71 5.83 -1.30
CA TYR A 129 8.03 6.94 -0.41
C TYR A 129 7.18 6.91 0.85
N GLN A 130 5.86 6.68 0.75
CA GLN A 130 4.98 6.60 1.91
C GLN A 130 5.41 5.46 2.85
N GLU A 131 5.70 4.28 2.32
CA GLU A 131 6.17 3.13 3.12
C GLU A 131 7.51 3.42 3.83
N CYS A 132 8.42 4.14 3.18
CA CYS A 132 9.68 4.58 3.81
C CYS A 132 9.45 5.62 4.91
N VAL A 133 8.51 6.56 4.70
CA VAL A 133 8.12 7.57 5.70
C VAL A 133 7.51 6.90 6.92
N ASP A 134 6.64 5.92 6.72
CA ASP A 134 5.97 5.17 7.78
C ASP A 134 6.97 4.34 8.59
N TYR A 135 7.93 3.70 7.90
CA TYR A 135 9.02 2.95 8.55
C TYR A 135 9.96 3.83 9.38
N ALA A 136 10.17 5.07 8.96
CA ALA A 136 11.15 5.96 9.58
C ALA A 136 10.75 6.46 10.97
N GLU A 137 9.47 6.46 11.33
CA GLU A 137 8.93 6.95 12.62
C GLU A 137 9.45 8.34 13.06
N GLY A 138 9.86 9.18 12.10
CA GLY A 138 10.44 10.52 12.37
C GLY A 138 11.97 10.60 12.26
N ASP A 139 12.68 9.49 12.06
CA ASP A 139 14.14 9.47 11.89
C ASP A 139 14.55 9.55 10.41
N SER A 140 15.16 10.67 10.02
CA SER A 140 15.61 10.89 8.63
C SER A 140 16.74 9.95 8.19
N ALA A 141 17.53 9.40 9.11
CA ALA A 141 18.58 8.44 8.77
C ALA A 141 17.98 7.08 8.41
N LEU A 142 16.99 6.61 9.18
CA LEU A 142 16.23 5.39 8.89
C LEU A 142 15.47 5.49 7.57
N PHE A 143 14.84 6.65 7.30
CA PHE A 143 14.23 6.93 6.00
C PHE A 143 15.22 6.72 4.86
N THR A 144 16.39 7.33 4.96
CA THR A 144 17.42 7.29 3.91
C THR A 144 17.93 5.87 3.70
N GLN A 145 18.15 5.12 4.78
CA GLN A 145 18.56 3.72 4.72
C GLN A 145 17.51 2.85 4.02
N GLU A 146 16.24 3.01 4.39
CA GLU A 146 15.14 2.22 3.83
C GLU A 146 14.92 2.51 2.35
N LEU A 147 15.01 3.79 1.96
CA LEU A 147 14.96 4.19 0.57
C LEU A 147 16.11 3.55 -0.23
N MET A 148 17.35 3.67 0.27
CA MET A 148 18.52 3.07 -0.37
C MET A 148 18.43 1.56 -0.49
N ARG A 149 17.81 0.87 0.49
CA ARG A 149 17.58 -0.58 0.45
C ARG A 149 16.67 -1.00 -0.71
N ARG A 150 15.66 -0.17 -1.02
CA ARG A 150 14.65 -0.45 -2.05
C ARG A 150 15.10 -0.02 -3.45
N THR A 151 15.90 1.03 -3.54
CA THR A 151 16.43 1.52 -4.83
C THR A 151 17.62 0.70 -5.29
N LYS A 152 17.70 0.39 -6.58
CA LYS A 152 18.87 -0.25 -7.18
C LYS A 152 19.71 0.79 -7.90
N ASP A 153 20.98 0.88 -7.52
CA ASP A 153 21.93 1.72 -8.24
C ASP A 153 22.19 1.14 -9.64
N VAL A 154 21.90 1.93 -10.67
CA VAL A 154 22.11 1.57 -12.07
C VAL A 154 23.26 2.40 -12.61
N LYS A 155 24.31 1.72 -13.08
CA LYS A 155 25.43 2.40 -13.74
C LYS A 155 24.94 3.07 -15.02
N VAL A 156 24.74 4.38 -14.97
CA VAL A 156 24.46 5.19 -16.15
C VAL A 156 25.66 5.06 -17.09
N ARG A 157 25.47 4.45 -18.25
CA ARG A 157 26.50 4.45 -19.30
C ARG A 157 26.67 5.90 -19.75
N ARG A 158 27.84 6.47 -19.48
CA ARG A 158 28.25 7.77 -20.01
C ARG A 158 28.54 7.68 -21.49
#